data_AF-Q9N2I3-F1
#
_entry.id   AF-Q9N2I3-F1
#
_cell.length_a   1.000
_cell.length_b   1.000
_cell.length_c   1.000
_cell.angle_alpha   90.00
_cell.angle_beta   90.00
_cell.angle_gamma   90.00
#
_symmetry.space_group_name_H-M   'P 1'
#
loop_
_entity.id
_entity.type
_entity.pdbx_description
1 polymer ?
#
loop_
_entity_poly.entity_id
_entity_poly.type
_entity_poly.pdbx_seq_one_letter_code
_entity_poly.pdbx_strand_id
1 'polypeptide(L)'
;MCHTLKWGTPLPKLFQLLVLVGLFDFCSGIVQVTKTVKEIAVLSCDYNISTEELTRVRIYWQKDNEMVLAVMSGKVKVWPKYENRTFTDVTNNLCIVILALRLSDNGTYTCVVQKRERGSYKLEHLTSVKLMVKADFPVPSITALGNPSPNIKRIRCSTSGGFPEPHLSWLENGEELNATNTMLSQDPETELYMISSELDFNVTGNHSFMCLVKYGGLTVSQTFNWQKCK
;
A
#
# COMPACT_ATOMS: atom_id res chain seq x y z
N MET A 1 -45.29 47.31 -60.24
CA MET A 1 -46.04 46.03 -60.22
C MET A 1 -45.24 45.02 -61.02
N CYS A 2 -44.93 43.78 -60.64
CA CYS A 2 -44.93 43.04 -59.38
C CYS A 2 -44.27 41.69 -59.72
N HIS A 3 -43.25 41.33 -58.95
CA HIS A 3 -42.75 39.99 -58.57
C HIS A 3 -42.40 38.88 -59.58
N THR A 4 -41.13 38.49 -59.42
CA THR A 4 -40.40 37.27 -59.76
C THR A 4 -40.97 35.99 -59.11
N LEU A 5 -40.92 34.87 -59.82
CA LEU A 5 -41.16 33.51 -59.28
C LEU A 5 -39.84 32.75 -59.19
N LYS A 6 -39.51 32.29 -57.98
CA LYS A 6 -38.28 31.54 -57.62
C LYS A 6 -38.50 30.02 -57.67
N TRP A 7 -37.41 29.31 -57.98
CA TRP A 7 -37.19 27.87 -57.86
C TRP A 7 -37.32 27.31 -56.43
N GLY A 8 -37.66 26.03 -56.35
CA GLY A 8 -37.41 25.18 -55.18
C GLY A 8 -37.26 23.71 -55.59
N THR A 9 -36.03 23.18 -55.52
CA THR A 9 -35.70 21.74 -55.56
C THR A 9 -35.39 21.24 -54.14
N PRO A 10 -35.61 19.96 -53.80
CA PRO A 10 -35.58 19.48 -52.41
C PRO A 10 -34.16 19.17 -51.92
N LEU A 11 -33.89 19.48 -50.64
CA LEU A 11 -32.66 19.12 -49.92
C LEU A 11 -32.49 17.59 -49.75
N PRO A 12 -31.26 17.05 -49.84
CA PRO A 12 -30.93 15.75 -49.29
C PRO A 12 -30.59 15.84 -47.80
N LYS A 13 -31.05 14.85 -47.05
CA LYS A 13 -30.97 14.72 -45.59
C LYS A 13 -29.51 14.56 -45.11
N LEU A 14 -29.14 15.36 -44.12
CA LEU A 14 -27.89 15.27 -43.38
C LEU A 14 -27.95 14.06 -42.43
N PHE A 15 -27.22 12.97 -42.72
CA PHE A 15 -26.97 11.92 -41.74
C PHE A 15 -25.92 12.44 -40.75
N GLN A 16 -26.35 12.87 -39.56
CA GLN A 16 -25.45 13.10 -38.44
C GLN A 16 -24.94 11.74 -37.95
N LEU A 17 -23.70 11.38 -38.30
CA LEU A 17 -22.98 10.35 -37.55
C LEU A 17 -22.65 10.92 -36.17
N LEU A 18 -23.38 10.47 -35.14
CA LEU A 18 -22.94 10.57 -33.76
C LEU A 18 -21.70 9.70 -33.60
N VAL A 19 -20.52 10.34 -33.63
CA VAL A 19 -19.30 9.72 -33.11
C VAL A 19 -19.46 9.70 -31.59
N LEU A 20 -19.84 8.53 -31.05
CA LEU A 20 -19.64 8.21 -29.64
C LEU A 20 -18.12 8.22 -29.41
N VAL A 21 -17.59 9.38 -29.05
CA VAL A 21 -16.27 9.48 -28.44
C VAL A 21 -16.42 8.72 -27.12
N GLY A 22 -16.03 7.46 -27.13
CA GLY A 22 -15.87 6.68 -25.91
C GLY A 22 -14.97 7.51 -25.01
N LEU A 23 -15.50 7.89 -23.84
CA LEU A 23 -14.70 8.32 -22.71
C LEU A 23 -13.82 7.12 -22.39
N PHE A 24 -12.63 7.07 -23.00
CA PHE A 24 -11.51 6.38 -22.40
C PHE A 24 -11.23 7.19 -21.13
N ASP A 25 -11.90 6.81 -20.04
CA ASP A 25 -11.38 7.05 -18.71
C ASP A 25 -10.00 6.41 -18.69
N PHE A 26 -8.97 7.22 -19.03
CA PHE A 26 -7.64 6.94 -18.57
C PHE A 26 -7.76 6.92 -17.06
N CYS A 27 -7.88 5.72 -16.51
CA CYS A 27 -7.65 5.50 -15.10
C CYS A 27 -6.18 5.88 -14.90
N SER A 28 -5.91 7.16 -14.62
CA SER A 28 -4.62 7.67 -14.15
C SER A 28 -4.44 7.15 -12.72
N GLY A 29 -4.37 5.83 -12.58
CA GLY A 29 -4.13 5.15 -11.33
C GLY A 29 -2.70 5.43 -10.92
N ILE A 30 -2.53 5.98 -9.72
CA ILE A 30 -1.21 6.06 -9.08
C ILE A 30 -0.66 4.64 -8.97
N VAL A 31 0.55 4.42 -9.47
CA VAL A 31 1.22 3.11 -9.36
C VAL A 31 1.40 2.79 -7.87
N GLN A 32 0.95 1.63 -7.42
CA GLN A 32 1.11 1.19 -6.04
C GLN A 32 2.18 0.11 -5.92
N VAL A 33 3.12 0.30 -5.01
CA VAL A 33 4.16 -0.67 -4.66
C VAL A 33 3.95 -1.08 -3.20
N THR A 34 3.76 -2.37 -2.94
CA THR A 34 3.61 -2.90 -1.57
C THR A 34 4.83 -3.72 -1.19
N LYS A 35 5.43 -3.43 -0.03
CA LYS A 35 6.65 -4.07 0.48
C LYS A 35 6.58 -4.29 1.99
N THR A 36 7.37 -5.26 2.48
CA THR A 36 7.52 -5.49 3.92
C THR A 36 8.66 -4.63 4.49
N VAL A 37 8.59 -4.29 5.77
CA VAL A 37 9.72 -3.67 6.51
C VAL A 37 11.02 -4.43 6.27
N LYS A 38 12.15 -3.72 6.27
CA LYS A 38 13.51 -4.21 5.97
C LYS A 38 13.76 -4.63 4.52
N GLU A 39 12.73 -4.80 3.69
CA GLU A 39 12.93 -5.04 2.25
C GLU A 39 13.45 -3.79 1.52
N ILE A 40 13.70 -3.97 0.22
CA ILE A 40 14.09 -2.91 -0.71
C ILE A 40 12.87 -2.51 -1.54
N ALA A 41 12.61 -1.20 -1.66
CA ALA A 41 11.67 -0.66 -2.63
C ALA A 41 12.42 -0.02 -3.81
N VAL A 42 11.90 -0.24 -5.01
CA VAL A 42 12.34 0.46 -6.23
C VAL A 42 11.12 1.22 -6.76
N LEU A 43 11.22 2.54 -6.82
CA LEU A 43 10.15 3.42 -7.30
C LEU A 43 10.60 4.05 -8.61
N SER A 44 9.87 3.74 -9.70
CA SER A 44 10.19 4.23 -11.04
C SER A 44 9.67 5.64 -11.25
N CYS A 45 10.45 6.51 -11.90
CA CYS A 45 9.94 7.78 -12.40
C CYS A 45 9.23 7.62 -13.75
N ASP A 46 9.33 6.45 -14.38
CA ASP A 46 8.79 6.19 -15.73
C ASP A 46 9.25 7.24 -16.75
N TYR A 47 10.53 7.63 -16.65
CA TYR A 47 11.14 8.62 -17.53
C TYR A 47 12.55 8.19 -17.90
N ASN A 48 12.80 8.08 -19.20
CA ASN A 48 14.11 7.73 -19.74
C ASN A 48 14.86 8.98 -20.15
N ILE A 49 16.13 9.07 -19.75
CA ILE A 49 16.99 10.19 -20.08
C ILE A 49 18.40 9.71 -20.42
N SER A 50 19.02 10.35 -21.41
CA SER A 50 20.43 10.11 -21.73
C SER A 50 21.37 10.77 -20.72
N THR A 51 22.57 10.24 -20.56
CA THR A 51 23.58 10.82 -19.65
C THR A 51 23.99 12.24 -20.06
N GLU A 52 23.97 12.55 -21.36
CA GLU A 52 24.28 13.89 -21.89
C GLU A 52 23.23 14.93 -21.49
N GLU A 53 21.95 14.54 -21.45
CA GLU A 53 20.85 15.41 -21.08
C GLU A 53 20.75 15.70 -19.57
N LEU A 54 21.41 14.90 -18.72
CA LEU A 54 21.47 15.12 -17.26
C LEU A 54 22.00 16.51 -16.89
N THR A 55 22.80 17.14 -17.76
CA THR A 55 23.33 18.50 -17.58
C THR A 55 22.26 19.58 -17.68
N ARG A 56 21.16 19.30 -18.41
CA ARG A 56 20.09 20.24 -18.75
C ARG A 56 18.80 20.02 -17.96
N VAL A 57 18.75 18.98 -17.12
CA VAL A 57 17.58 18.67 -16.30
C VAL A 57 17.83 18.89 -14.80
N ARG A 58 16.73 19.13 -14.10
CA ARG A 58 16.62 19.04 -12.65
C ARG A 58 15.58 17.98 -12.34
N ILE A 59 15.96 17.02 -11.51
CA ILE A 59 15.07 15.93 -11.10
C ILE A 59 14.88 16.06 -9.60
N TYR A 60 13.64 15.99 -9.14
CA TYR A 60 13.27 16.02 -7.74
C TYR A 60 12.42 14.81 -7.41
N TRP A 61 12.84 14.07 -6.39
CA TRP A 61 11.97 13.11 -5.73
C TRP A 61 11.48 13.70 -4.42
N GLN A 62 10.17 13.69 -4.23
CA GLN A 62 9.49 14.22 -3.06
C GLN A 62 8.58 13.15 -2.48
N LYS A 63 8.46 13.09 -1.16
CA LYS A 63 7.51 12.24 -0.47
C LYS A 63 6.59 13.13 0.34
N ASP A 64 5.29 13.15 0.03
CA ASP A 64 4.30 13.95 0.74
C ASP A 64 4.74 15.44 0.90
N ASN A 65 5.31 16.01 -0.17
CA ASN A 65 5.91 17.35 -0.26
C ASN A 65 7.24 17.58 0.51
N GLU A 66 7.81 16.56 1.14
CA GLU A 66 9.17 16.60 1.69
C GLU A 66 10.19 16.12 0.67
N MET A 67 11.35 16.76 0.60
CA MET A 67 12.42 16.35 -0.31
C MET A 67 13.04 15.00 0.10
N VAL A 68 13.14 14.09 -0.87
CA VAL A 68 13.86 12.81 -0.74
C VAL A 68 15.28 12.97 -1.29
N LEU A 69 15.37 13.30 -2.57
CA LEU A 69 16.62 13.62 -3.25
C LEU A 69 16.39 14.54 -4.45
N ALA A 70 17.48 15.13 -4.92
CA ALA A 70 17.51 15.91 -6.14
C ALA A 70 18.72 15.52 -7.00
N VAL A 71 18.54 15.54 -8.31
CA VAL A 71 19.63 15.44 -9.29
C VAL A 71 19.70 16.75 -10.05
N MET A 72 20.82 17.46 -9.95
CA MET A 72 21.02 18.73 -10.63
C MET A 72 22.35 18.70 -11.39
N SER A 73 22.28 18.81 -12.71
CA SER A 73 23.45 18.74 -13.59
C SER A 73 24.31 17.49 -13.32
N GLY A 74 23.67 16.33 -13.19
CA GLY A 74 24.30 15.04 -12.89
C GLY A 74 24.75 14.83 -11.44
N LYS A 75 24.66 15.84 -10.55
CA LYS A 75 25.02 15.70 -9.14
C LYS A 75 23.81 15.33 -8.30
N VAL A 76 23.94 14.28 -7.49
CA VAL A 76 22.89 13.80 -6.59
C VAL A 76 23.06 14.45 -5.21
N LYS A 77 21.96 14.99 -4.67
CA LYS A 77 21.82 15.44 -3.29
C LYS A 77 20.69 14.66 -2.63
N VAL A 78 21.00 13.92 -1.57
CA VAL A 78 20.01 13.18 -0.75
C VAL A 78 19.74 13.98 0.52
N TRP A 79 18.51 13.97 1.03
CA TRP A 79 18.15 14.65 2.28
C TRP A 79 18.42 13.77 3.51
N PRO A 80 18.67 14.34 4.71
CA PRO A 80 19.14 13.61 5.89
C PRO A 80 18.33 12.36 6.26
N LYS A 81 16.99 12.43 6.14
CA LYS A 81 16.07 11.29 6.42
C LYS A 81 16.34 10.05 5.55
N TYR A 82 16.95 10.25 4.38
CA TYR A 82 17.18 9.24 3.35
C TYR A 82 18.68 8.97 3.08
N GLU A 83 19.58 9.69 3.75
CA GLU A 83 21.02 9.47 3.62
C GLU A 83 21.41 8.05 4.02
N ASN A 84 22.40 7.49 3.31
CA ASN A 84 22.93 6.12 3.50
C ASN A 84 21.93 4.96 3.26
N ARG A 85 20.70 5.25 2.86
CA ARG A 85 19.65 4.25 2.59
C ARG A 85 18.94 4.44 1.26
N THR A 86 19.06 5.61 0.64
CA THR A 86 18.44 5.89 -0.65
C THR A 86 19.47 6.31 -1.68
N PHE A 87 19.37 5.71 -2.87
CA PHE A 87 20.14 6.12 -4.05
C PHE A 87 19.24 6.13 -5.28
N THR A 88 19.74 6.69 -6.37
CA THR A 88 19.02 6.75 -7.65
C THR A 88 19.82 6.06 -8.74
N ASP A 89 19.13 5.33 -9.60
CA ASP A 89 19.68 4.87 -10.87
C ASP A 89 19.10 5.73 -11.98
N VAL A 90 19.89 6.72 -12.40
CA VAL A 90 19.49 7.66 -13.45
C VAL A 90 19.41 7.02 -14.84
N THR A 91 19.99 5.83 -15.02
CA THR A 91 19.96 5.10 -16.30
C THR A 91 18.78 4.17 -16.43
N ASN A 92 18.13 3.84 -15.31
CA ASN A 92 16.98 2.95 -15.25
C ASN A 92 15.72 3.73 -14.83
N ASN A 93 15.02 4.32 -15.81
CA ASN A 93 13.75 5.05 -15.62
C ASN A 93 13.77 6.12 -14.51
N LEU A 94 14.94 6.73 -14.22
CA LEU A 94 15.15 7.66 -13.10
C LEU A 94 14.63 7.14 -11.74
N CYS A 95 14.73 5.82 -11.52
CA CYS A 95 14.20 5.21 -10.31
C CYS A 95 14.99 5.61 -9.06
N ILE A 96 14.30 5.54 -7.91
CA ILE A 96 14.94 5.58 -6.59
C ILE A 96 14.82 4.22 -5.93
N VAL A 97 15.89 3.84 -5.24
CA VAL A 97 15.98 2.62 -4.45
C VAL A 97 16.05 3.02 -2.99
N ILE A 98 15.12 2.51 -2.19
CA ILE A 98 15.08 2.73 -0.73
C ILE A 98 15.38 1.38 -0.06
N LEU A 99 16.51 1.32 0.65
CA LEU A 99 16.98 0.16 1.39
C LEU A 99 16.36 0.13 2.79
N ALA A 100 16.22 -1.07 3.36
CA ALA A 100 15.80 -1.27 4.75
C ALA A 100 14.55 -0.46 5.11
N LEU A 101 13.43 -0.76 4.45
CA LEU A 101 12.16 -0.05 4.62
C LEU A 101 11.68 0.01 6.07
N ARG A 102 11.05 1.14 6.41
CA ARG A 102 10.42 1.47 7.68
C ARG A 102 8.96 1.83 7.42
N LEU A 103 8.08 1.70 8.41
CA LEU A 103 6.68 2.10 8.24
C LEU A 103 6.52 3.57 7.87
N SER A 104 7.39 4.44 8.40
CA SER A 104 7.43 5.87 8.05
C SER A 104 7.85 6.17 6.61
N ASP A 105 8.26 5.17 5.81
CA ASP A 105 8.46 5.32 4.36
C ASP A 105 7.14 5.22 3.59
N ASN A 106 6.05 4.76 4.20
CA ASN A 106 4.72 4.72 3.61
C ASN A 106 4.28 6.12 3.18
N GLY A 107 3.83 6.27 1.93
CA GLY A 107 3.39 7.56 1.41
C GLY A 107 3.47 7.67 -0.11
N THR A 108 3.17 8.86 -0.62
CA THR A 108 3.19 9.11 -2.07
C THR A 108 4.49 9.80 -2.45
N TYR A 109 5.26 9.11 -3.29
CA TYR A 109 6.50 9.62 -3.85
C TYR A 109 6.23 10.22 -5.23
N THR A 110 6.59 11.48 -5.41
CA THR A 110 6.41 12.21 -6.66
C THR A 110 7.79 12.50 -7.27
N CYS A 111 7.98 12.06 -8.50
CA CYS A 111 9.12 12.41 -9.33
C CYS A 111 8.76 13.60 -10.21
N VAL A 112 9.57 14.66 -10.15
CA VAL A 112 9.41 15.89 -10.93
C VAL A 112 10.66 16.06 -11.79
N VAL A 113 10.51 16.01 -13.10
CA VAL A 113 11.60 16.29 -14.06
C VAL A 113 11.35 17.66 -14.68
N GLN A 114 12.34 18.54 -14.57
CA GLN A 114 12.31 19.84 -15.22
C GLN A 114 13.45 19.95 -16.22
N LYS A 115 13.16 20.39 -17.45
CA LYS A 115 14.14 20.59 -18.52
C LYS A 115 14.40 22.07 -18.75
N ARG A 116 15.66 22.44 -19.01
CA ARG A 116 16.03 23.81 -19.33
C ARG A 116 15.62 24.16 -20.76
N GLU A 117 14.70 25.10 -20.90
CA GLU A 117 14.22 25.64 -22.17
C GLU A 117 14.33 27.16 -22.19
N ARG A 118 15.00 27.70 -23.21
CA ARG A 118 15.14 29.15 -23.46
C ARG A 118 15.55 29.96 -22.21
N GLY A 119 16.45 29.39 -21.40
CA GLY A 119 17.00 30.03 -20.20
C GLY A 119 16.24 29.75 -18.90
N SER A 120 15.04 29.16 -18.95
CA SER A 120 14.23 28.80 -17.77
C SER A 120 14.05 27.29 -17.64
N TYR A 121 13.74 26.79 -16.44
CA TYR A 121 13.36 25.38 -16.26
C TYR A 121 11.84 25.24 -16.37
N LYS A 122 11.38 24.27 -17.18
CA LYS A 122 9.97 23.94 -17.38
C LYS A 122 9.72 22.50 -16.94
N LEU A 123 8.51 22.23 -16.46
CA LEU A 123 8.09 20.87 -16.12
C LEU A 123 8.03 20.05 -17.42
N GLU A 124 8.78 18.95 -17.44
CA GLU A 124 8.86 18.02 -18.56
C GLU A 124 8.09 16.75 -18.25
N HIS A 125 8.22 16.25 -17.01
CA HIS A 125 7.59 15.00 -16.58
C HIS A 125 7.21 15.04 -15.10
N LEU A 126 6.11 14.39 -14.77
CA LEU A 126 5.59 14.25 -13.42
C LEU A 126 4.99 12.85 -13.27
N THR A 127 5.46 12.08 -12.30
CA THR A 127 4.82 10.81 -11.94
C THR A 127 4.72 10.67 -10.43
N SER A 128 3.75 9.88 -9.98
CA SER A 128 3.55 9.56 -8.56
C SER A 128 3.46 8.05 -8.36
N VAL A 129 4.12 7.56 -7.33
CA VAL A 129 4.11 6.16 -6.90
C VAL A 129 3.73 6.11 -5.42
N LYS A 130 2.70 5.34 -5.07
CA LYS A 130 2.30 5.10 -3.69
C LYS A 130 3.07 3.89 -3.16
N LEU A 131 3.95 4.12 -2.19
CA LEU A 131 4.63 3.05 -1.47
C LEU A 131 3.82 2.68 -0.23
N MET A 132 3.37 1.44 -0.18
CA MET A 132 2.71 0.82 0.98
C MET A 132 3.69 -0.09 1.71
N VAL A 133 4.08 0.27 2.93
CA VAL A 133 4.95 -0.57 3.77
C VAL A 133 4.12 -1.29 4.83
N LYS A 134 4.31 -2.60 4.94
CA LYS A 134 3.65 -3.45 5.94
C LYS A 134 4.66 -4.17 6.83
N ALA A 135 4.21 -4.69 7.97
CA ALA A 135 4.97 -5.61 8.80
C ALA A 135 4.14 -6.87 9.00
N ASP A 136 4.68 -8.03 8.60
CA ASP A 136 3.96 -9.29 8.72
C ASP A 136 3.89 -9.72 10.19
N PHE A 137 2.74 -10.23 10.62
CA PHE A 137 2.61 -10.80 11.96
C PHE A 137 3.27 -12.18 11.99
N PRO A 138 4.01 -12.50 13.06
CA PRO A 138 4.43 -13.87 13.29
C PRO A 138 3.20 -14.75 13.58
N VAL A 139 3.37 -16.07 13.39
CA VAL A 139 2.37 -17.07 13.77
C VAL A 139 2.02 -16.85 15.25
N PRO A 140 0.72 -16.72 15.59
CA PRO A 140 0.33 -16.40 16.95
C PRO A 140 0.64 -17.55 17.92
N SER A 141 0.96 -17.21 19.15
CA SER A 141 1.14 -18.19 20.24
C SER A 141 -0.16 -18.40 21.00
N ILE A 142 -0.50 -19.64 21.31
CA ILE A 142 -1.63 -19.98 22.18
C ILE A 142 -1.10 -20.53 23.51
N THR A 143 -1.49 -19.91 24.63
CA THR A 143 -1.10 -20.32 25.98
C THR A 143 -2.32 -20.59 26.86
N ALA A 144 -2.22 -21.55 27.78
CA ALA A 144 -3.25 -21.73 28.81
C ALA A 144 -3.06 -20.70 29.93
N LEU A 145 -4.13 -20.03 30.34
CA LEU A 145 -4.10 -19.04 31.43
C LEU A 145 -4.57 -19.60 32.76
N GLY A 146 -5.47 -20.58 32.75
CA GLY A 146 -5.98 -21.19 33.98
C GLY A 146 -7.39 -21.74 33.82
N ASN A 147 -8.06 -21.94 34.97
CA ASN A 147 -9.40 -22.52 35.05
C ASN A 147 -10.35 -21.53 35.75
N PRO A 148 -11.10 -20.69 35.01
CA PRO A 148 -12.02 -19.72 35.60
C PRO A 148 -13.12 -20.35 36.48
N SER A 149 -13.52 -21.59 36.18
CA SER A 149 -14.51 -22.35 36.95
C SER A 149 -14.32 -23.86 36.76
N PRO A 150 -15.00 -24.72 37.55
CA PRO A 150 -14.96 -26.16 37.34
C PRO A 150 -15.40 -26.52 35.91
N ASN A 151 -14.57 -27.30 35.22
CA ASN A 151 -14.72 -27.69 33.81
C ASN A 151 -14.55 -26.58 32.76
N ILE A 152 -14.22 -25.34 33.14
CA ILE A 152 -13.88 -24.28 32.17
C ILE A 152 -12.39 -24.03 32.18
N LYS A 153 -11.78 -24.03 30.99
CA LYS A 153 -10.39 -23.62 30.77
C LYS A 153 -10.34 -22.35 29.95
N ARG A 154 -9.37 -21.50 30.28
CA ARG A 154 -9.05 -20.29 29.55
C ARG A 154 -7.75 -20.45 28.77
N ILE A 155 -7.80 -20.17 27.48
CA ILE A 155 -6.62 -20.02 26.62
C ILE A 155 -6.53 -18.60 26.10
N ARG A 156 -5.30 -18.15 25.84
CA ARG A 156 -5.02 -16.85 25.23
C ARG A 156 -4.24 -17.06 23.95
N CYS A 157 -4.71 -16.46 22.87
CA CYS A 157 -3.95 -16.29 21.64
C CYS A 157 -3.33 -14.90 21.61
N SER A 158 -2.08 -14.76 21.19
CA SER A 158 -1.42 -13.46 21.05
C SER A 158 -0.39 -13.44 19.93
N THR A 159 -0.28 -12.29 19.25
CA THR A 159 0.80 -11.98 18.30
C THR A 159 1.09 -10.48 18.31
N SER A 160 2.29 -10.09 17.88
CA SER A 160 2.74 -8.70 17.92
C SER A 160 3.78 -8.40 16.86
N GLY A 161 3.99 -7.11 16.59
CA GLY A 161 5.03 -6.64 15.67
C GLY A 161 4.60 -6.58 14.22
N GLY A 162 3.28 -6.57 13.95
CA GLY A 162 2.73 -6.47 12.62
C GLY A 162 1.99 -5.14 12.36
N PHE A 163 1.78 -4.85 11.08
CA PHE A 163 1.08 -3.68 10.56
C PHE A 163 0.56 -4.02 9.16
N PRO A 164 -0.69 -3.66 8.77
CA PRO A 164 -1.61 -2.72 9.42
C PRO A 164 -2.39 -3.35 10.60
N GLU A 165 -3.40 -2.63 11.09
CA GLU A 165 -4.29 -3.05 12.17
C GLU A 165 -4.83 -4.48 11.94
N PRO A 166 -4.64 -5.42 12.90
CA PRO A 166 -5.11 -6.79 12.80
C PRO A 166 -6.51 -6.99 13.37
N HIS A 167 -7.18 -8.05 12.91
CA HIS A 167 -8.36 -8.62 13.55
C HIS A 167 -8.09 -10.07 13.92
N LEU A 168 -8.33 -10.43 15.19
CA LEU A 168 -8.25 -11.80 15.70
C LEU A 168 -9.65 -12.40 15.85
N SER A 169 -9.83 -13.62 15.38
CA SER A 169 -11.06 -14.43 15.52
C SER A 169 -10.71 -15.84 16.00
N TRP A 170 -11.58 -16.44 16.80
CA TRP A 170 -11.50 -17.85 17.19
C TRP A 170 -12.46 -18.65 16.34
N LEU A 171 -12.00 -19.75 15.76
CA LEU A 171 -12.84 -20.65 14.97
C LEU A 171 -12.83 -22.06 15.55
N GLU A 172 -13.96 -22.75 15.50
CA GLU A 172 -14.06 -24.20 15.71
C GLU A 172 -14.97 -24.78 14.64
N ASN A 173 -14.52 -25.83 13.94
CA ASN A 173 -15.26 -26.44 12.82
C ASN A 173 -15.68 -25.46 11.71
N GLY A 174 -14.95 -24.34 11.56
CA GLY A 174 -15.24 -23.29 10.58
C GLY A 174 -16.23 -22.22 11.05
N GLU A 175 -16.80 -22.35 12.25
CA GLU A 175 -17.68 -21.36 12.86
C GLU A 175 -16.92 -20.44 13.82
N GLU A 176 -17.28 -19.16 13.85
CA GLU A 176 -16.66 -18.18 14.73
C GLU A 176 -17.21 -18.28 16.16
N LEU A 177 -16.29 -18.27 17.12
CA LEU A 177 -16.58 -18.35 18.54
C LEU A 177 -16.51 -16.97 19.20
N ASN A 178 -17.33 -16.77 20.22
CA ASN A 178 -17.29 -15.56 21.03
C ASN A 178 -16.06 -15.56 21.93
N ALA A 179 -15.17 -14.61 21.71
CA ALA A 179 -14.05 -14.35 22.62
C ALA A 179 -14.55 -13.83 23.97
N THR A 180 -13.86 -14.20 25.05
CA THR A 180 -14.11 -13.68 26.40
C THR A 180 -13.56 -12.26 26.55
N ASN A 181 -12.38 -12.00 26.00
CA ASN A 181 -11.71 -10.71 26.04
C ASN A 181 -10.80 -10.57 24.81
N THR A 182 -10.75 -9.38 24.22
CA THR A 182 -9.83 -9.07 23.12
C THR A 182 -9.19 -7.72 23.38
N MET A 183 -7.85 -7.68 23.35
CA MET A 183 -7.05 -6.49 23.56
C MET A 183 -6.21 -6.21 22.32
N LEU A 184 -6.29 -4.97 21.85
CA LEU A 184 -5.50 -4.43 20.75
C LEU A 184 -4.73 -3.22 21.27
N SER A 185 -3.43 -3.17 20.99
CA SER A 185 -2.60 -2.01 21.27
C SER A 185 -1.70 -1.70 20.08
N GLN A 186 -1.32 -0.43 19.96
CA GLN A 186 -0.36 0.06 18.98
C GLN A 186 0.77 0.77 19.71
N ASP A 187 2.00 0.45 19.36
CA ASP A 187 3.18 1.12 19.87
C ASP A 187 3.32 2.51 19.18
N PRO A 188 3.37 3.62 19.92
CA PRO A 188 3.40 4.96 19.34
C PRO A 188 4.73 5.34 18.67
N GLU A 189 5.82 4.62 18.95
CA GLU A 189 7.14 4.87 18.37
C GLU A 189 7.35 4.02 17.11
N THR A 190 7.02 2.73 17.18
CA THR A 190 7.23 1.79 16.06
C THR A 190 6.02 1.68 15.15
N GLU A 191 4.85 2.19 15.55
CA GLU A 191 3.54 2.06 14.89
C GLU A 191 3.02 0.61 14.76
N LEU A 192 3.74 -0.38 15.31
CA LEU A 192 3.40 -1.79 15.23
C LEU A 192 2.30 -2.17 16.22
N TYR A 193 1.46 -3.11 15.82
CA TYR A 193 0.35 -3.61 16.61
C TYR A 193 0.70 -4.86 17.41
N MET A 194 0.06 -4.99 18.56
CA MET A 194 -0.05 -6.21 19.36
C MET A 194 -1.53 -6.53 19.56
N ILE A 195 -1.91 -7.78 19.29
CA ILE A 195 -3.27 -8.25 19.50
C ILE A 195 -3.26 -9.51 20.34
N SER A 196 -4.20 -9.60 21.28
CA SER A 196 -4.42 -10.80 22.07
C SER A 196 -5.91 -11.02 22.31
N SER A 197 -6.31 -12.27 22.42
CA SER A 197 -7.69 -12.64 22.71
C SER A 197 -7.74 -13.88 23.59
N GLU A 198 -8.71 -13.92 24.49
CA GLU A 198 -8.96 -15.01 25.43
C GLU A 198 -10.23 -15.76 25.04
N LEU A 199 -10.18 -17.09 25.15
CA LEU A 199 -11.32 -17.97 24.92
C LEU A 199 -11.49 -18.91 26.12
N ASP A 200 -12.69 -18.90 26.68
CA ASP A 200 -13.15 -19.88 27.68
C ASP A 200 -13.88 -21.03 26.98
N PHE A 201 -13.51 -22.26 27.31
CA PHE A 201 -14.16 -23.45 26.75
C PHE A 201 -14.36 -24.54 27.80
N ASN A 202 -15.33 -25.43 27.54
CA ASN A 202 -15.65 -26.53 28.42
C ASN A 202 -14.75 -27.74 28.14
N VAL A 203 -14.05 -28.25 29.16
CA VAL A 203 -13.07 -29.33 29.02
C VAL A 203 -13.68 -30.73 28.82
N THR A 204 -15.01 -30.86 28.97
CA THR A 204 -15.72 -32.15 28.85
C THR A 204 -15.79 -32.67 27.41
N GLY A 205 -15.60 -31.79 26.42
CA GLY A 205 -15.53 -32.12 25.00
C GLY A 205 -14.12 -32.24 24.46
N ASN A 206 -13.99 -32.79 23.25
CA ASN A 206 -12.79 -32.61 22.43
C ASN A 206 -12.95 -31.31 21.65
N HIS A 207 -11.88 -30.53 21.54
CA HIS A 207 -11.89 -29.25 20.85
C HIS A 207 -10.71 -29.09 19.92
N SER A 208 -10.92 -28.31 18.86
CA SER A 208 -9.89 -27.89 17.92
C SER A 208 -10.13 -26.44 17.56
N PHE A 209 -9.55 -25.53 18.34
CA PHE A 209 -9.69 -24.09 18.16
C PHE A 209 -8.61 -23.56 17.22
N MET A 210 -9.00 -22.79 16.22
CA MET A 210 -8.09 -22.01 15.39
C MET A 210 -8.14 -20.55 15.83
N CYS A 211 -7.01 -20.00 16.26
CA CYS A 211 -6.85 -18.57 16.38
C CYS A 211 -6.40 -18.01 15.03
N LEU A 212 -7.25 -17.23 14.38
CA LEU A 212 -7.01 -16.63 13.07
C LEU A 212 -6.83 -15.12 13.19
N VAL A 213 -5.68 -14.62 12.73
CA VAL A 213 -5.36 -13.19 12.68
C VAL A 213 -5.35 -12.74 11.23
N LYS A 214 -6.22 -11.80 10.87
CA LYS A 214 -6.32 -11.18 9.54
C LYS A 214 -5.76 -9.76 9.58
N TYR A 215 -4.94 -9.38 8.60
CA TYR A 215 -4.37 -8.03 8.51
C TYR A 215 -3.99 -7.72 7.05
N GLY A 216 -4.38 -6.55 6.53
CA GLY A 216 -3.98 -6.11 5.18
C GLY A 216 -4.25 -7.11 4.04
N GLY A 217 -5.32 -7.90 4.12
CA GLY A 217 -5.65 -8.96 3.15
C GLY A 217 -4.86 -10.28 3.33
N LEU A 218 -3.99 -10.36 4.34
CA LEU A 218 -3.24 -11.55 4.73
C LEU A 218 -3.83 -12.19 5.98
N THR A 219 -3.42 -13.44 6.23
CA THR A 219 -3.84 -14.22 7.39
C THR A 219 -2.69 -15.03 7.97
N VAL A 220 -2.57 -15.05 9.29
CA VAL A 220 -1.75 -16.01 10.03
C VAL A 220 -2.63 -16.69 11.09
N SER A 221 -2.36 -17.96 11.39
CA SER A 221 -3.19 -18.69 12.34
C SER A 221 -2.39 -19.73 13.11
N GLN A 222 -2.93 -20.13 14.26
CA GLN A 222 -2.41 -21.23 15.08
C GLN A 222 -3.59 -22.06 15.58
N THR A 223 -3.42 -23.38 15.60
CA THR A 223 -4.43 -24.31 16.13
C THR A 223 -4.04 -24.79 17.52
N PHE A 224 -5.03 -24.87 18.40
CA PHE A 224 -4.96 -25.48 19.72
C PHE A 224 -5.94 -26.65 19.79
N ASN A 225 -5.43 -27.83 20.13
CA ASN A 225 -6.21 -29.04 20.26
C ASN A 225 -6.36 -29.42 21.74
N TRP A 226 -7.57 -29.74 22.15
CA TRP A 226 -7.88 -30.26 23.47
C TRP A 226 -8.55 -31.63 23.34
N GLN A 227 -8.05 -32.60 24.08
CA GLN A 227 -8.68 -33.91 24.22
C GLN A 227 -9.24 -34.01 25.62
N LYS A 228 -10.51 -34.39 25.74
CA LYS A 228 -11.12 -34.66 27.05
C LYS A 228 -10.33 -35.77 27.76
N CYS A 229 -10.10 -35.60 29.05
CA CYS A 229 -9.56 -36.69 29.87
C CYS A 229 -10.60 -37.81 29.95
N LYS A 230 -10.13 -39.07 29.89
CA LYS A 230 -10.96 -40.26 30.11
C LYS A 230 -11.27 -40.44 31.59
#